data_AF-A0A2M6WYK1-F1
#
_entry.id   AF-A0A2M6WYK1-F1
#
_cell.length_a   1.000
_cell.length_b   1.000
_cell.length_c   1.000
_cell.angle_alpha   90.00
_cell.angle_beta   90.00
_cell.angle_gamma   90.00
#
_symmetry.space_group_name_H-M   'P 1'
#
loop_
_entity.id
_entity.type
_entity.pdbx_description
1 polymer ?
#
loop_
_entity_poly.entity_id
_entity_poly.type
_entity_poly.pdbx_seq_one_letter_code
_entity_poly.pdbx_strand_id
1 'polypeptide(L)'
;MQHNQAELAAKQAELAALEQKIKDFEQKEDSAAAQAELAGQKAKRLQQEVAATRLILRQTELSINNTEASIQETETAISDRTERIERMRETLRETLRELYERRDVSFIDVMLGEQTLSQFIAERDAFAELQSAVQQLMNQLKREQADLEAQGKQLAERSQELYRLKEAQGFQQGQLTSRQREQERFQQLKTKEQSRYEQQAAEARDAQQEIKQDIFTLKGVGLQIAANDAYSAARYASALTGVRPALLLAVLKVETNVGEKLGSGRFPDDMHPQSRDAFIRITRALGLDPAVAPISARPRSYQGWGGAMGPGQFMPATWETIAVRVGQKMNKPVPDPYELVDSFVATGVMLADRGGATRDGEFEAVSRYLAGPNWMYHAWYGNRVLAVAAEYEKEGL
;
A
#
# COMPACT_ATOMS: atom_id res chain seq x y z
N MET A 1 -15.82 -51.71 -3.54
CA MET A 1 -15.67 -51.26 -4.94
C MET A 1 -16.81 -50.32 -5.36
N GLN A 2 -18.09 -50.72 -5.29
CA GLN A 2 -19.22 -49.81 -5.61
C GLN A 2 -19.36 -48.61 -4.64
N HIS A 3 -19.03 -48.77 -3.36
CA HIS A 3 -19.08 -47.68 -2.38
C HIS A 3 -18.04 -46.57 -2.67
N ASN A 4 -16.77 -46.95 -2.88
CA ASN A 4 -15.70 -46.02 -3.26
C ASN A 4 -15.96 -45.33 -4.60
N GLN A 5 -16.65 -45.97 -5.56
CA GLN A 5 -17.00 -45.35 -6.84
C GLN A 5 -18.08 -44.27 -6.69
N ALA A 6 -19.08 -44.49 -5.84
CA ALA A 6 -20.11 -43.49 -5.56
C ALA A 6 -19.54 -42.29 -4.77
N GLU A 7 -18.64 -42.55 -3.81
CA GLU A 7 -17.95 -41.52 -3.02
C GLU A 7 -16.97 -40.71 -3.88
N LEU A 8 -16.27 -41.37 -4.81
CA LEU A 8 -15.43 -40.70 -5.80
C LEU A 8 -16.22 -39.77 -6.72
N ALA A 9 -17.37 -40.24 -7.23
CA ALA A 9 -18.25 -39.44 -8.07
C ALA A 9 -18.81 -38.22 -7.32
N ALA A 10 -19.16 -38.39 -6.03
CA ALA A 10 -19.61 -37.31 -5.17
C ALA A 10 -18.52 -36.24 -4.96
N LYS A 11 -17.28 -36.66 -4.61
CA LYS A 11 -16.16 -35.72 -4.44
C LYS A 11 -15.73 -35.07 -5.75
N GLN A 12 -15.82 -35.75 -6.89
CA GLN A 12 -15.57 -35.15 -8.21
C GLN A 12 -16.63 -34.09 -8.56
N ALA A 13 -17.89 -34.31 -8.21
CA ALA A 13 -18.95 -33.31 -8.38
C ALA A 13 -18.74 -32.11 -7.44
N GLU A 14 -18.29 -32.34 -6.22
CA GLU A 14 -17.94 -31.30 -5.24
C GLU A 14 -16.73 -30.47 -5.69
N LEU A 15 -15.71 -31.13 -6.28
CA LEU A 15 -14.55 -30.47 -6.88
C LEU A 15 -14.97 -29.56 -8.05
N ALA A 16 -15.82 -30.04 -8.95
CA ALA A 16 -16.34 -29.25 -10.05
C ALA A 16 -17.17 -28.04 -9.56
N ALA A 17 -17.94 -28.21 -8.49
CA ALA A 17 -18.69 -27.12 -7.86
C ALA A 17 -17.76 -26.09 -7.20
N LEU A 18 -16.66 -26.52 -6.58
CA LEU A 18 -15.64 -25.63 -6.02
C LEU A 18 -14.85 -24.91 -7.12
N GLU A 19 -14.49 -25.58 -8.22
CA GLU A 19 -13.86 -24.95 -9.38
C GLU A 19 -14.73 -23.84 -9.96
N GLN A 20 -16.03 -24.09 -10.09
CA GLN A 20 -16.96 -23.06 -10.54
C GLN A 20 -17.06 -21.91 -9.52
N LYS A 21 -17.09 -22.19 -8.21
CA LYS A 21 -17.07 -21.15 -7.18
C LYS A 21 -15.79 -20.32 -7.17
N ILE A 22 -14.62 -20.94 -7.34
CA ILE A 22 -13.33 -20.26 -7.45
C ILE A 22 -13.35 -19.32 -8.67
N LYS A 23 -13.80 -19.82 -9.82
CA LYS A 23 -13.93 -19.00 -11.04
C LYS A 23 -14.90 -17.83 -10.85
N ASP A 24 -16.03 -18.06 -10.18
CA ASP A 24 -16.98 -17.01 -9.84
C ASP A 24 -16.39 -15.99 -8.85
N PHE A 25 -15.55 -16.43 -7.90
CA PHE A 25 -14.84 -15.56 -6.97
C PHE A 25 -13.72 -14.78 -7.65
N GLU A 26 -12.95 -15.38 -8.55
CA GLU A 26 -11.93 -14.71 -9.36
C GLU A 26 -12.56 -13.64 -10.27
N GLN A 27 -13.69 -13.93 -10.93
CA GLN A 27 -14.42 -12.91 -11.69
C GLN A 27 -14.94 -11.76 -10.82
N LYS A 28 -15.42 -12.08 -9.61
CA LYS A 28 -15.84 -11.06 -8.64
C LYS A 28 -14.66 -10.27 -8.11
N GLU A 29 -13.51 -10.89 -7.89
CA GLU A 29 -12.25 -10.26 -7.51
C GLU A 29 -11.77 -9.30 -8.60
N ASP A 30 -11.73 -9.71 -9.87
CA ASP A 30 -11.37 -8.85 -11.00
C ASP A 30 -12.31 -7.63 -11.09
N SER A 31 -13.62 -7.87 -10.93
CA SER A 31 -14.61 -6.79 -10.91
C SER A 31 -14.45 -5.86 -9.70
N ALA A 32 -14.11 -6.40 -8.53
CA ALA A 32 -13.87 -5.66 -7.31
C ALA A 32 -12.54 -4.88 -7.39
N ALA A 33 -11.51 -5.43 -8.05
CA ALA A 33 -10.24 -4.76 -8.32
C ALA A 33 -10.45 -3.55 -9.25
N ALA A 34 -11.23 -3.71 -10.33
CA ALA A 34 -11.60 -2.61 -11.20
C ALA A 34 -12.40 -1.52 -10.46
N GLN A 35 -13.34 -1.92 -9.59
CA GLN A 35 -14.09 -0.99 -8.74
C GLN A 35 -13.19 -0.31 -7.69
N ALA A 36 -12.22 -1.02 -7.11
CA ALA A 36 -11.25 -0.49 -6.16
C ALA A 36 -10.30 0.52 -6.82
N GLU A 37 -9.93 0.29 -8.08
CA GLU A 37 -9.14 1.23 -8.86
C GLU A 37 -9.94 2.51 -9.16
N LEU A 38 -11.19 2.38 -9.63
CA LEU A 38 -12.10 3.51 -9.82
C LEU A 38 -12.36 4.27 -8.51
N ALA A 39 -12.57 3.56 -7.40
CA ALA A 39 -12.71 4.15 -6.07
C ALA A 39 -11.42 4.86 -5.62
N GLY A 40 -10.25 4.30 -5.94
CA GLY A 40 -8.95 4.90 -5.68
C GLY A 40 -8.73 6.21 -6.46
N GLN A 41 -9.09 6.22 -7.76
CA GLN A 41 -9.06 7.43 -8.58
C GLN A 41 -10.02 8.49 -8.04
N LYS A 42 -11.24 8.10 -7.66
CA LYS A 42 -12.24 9.00 -7.08
C LYS A 42 -11.81 9.54 -5.71
N ALA A 43 -11.21 8.70 -4.85
CA ALA A 43 -10.64 9.11 -3.57
C ALA A 43 -9.49 10.12 -3.75
N LYS A 44 -8.62 9.91 -4.75
CA LYS A 44 -7.54 10.86 -5.08
C LYS A 44 -8.08 12.20 -5.57
N ARG A 45 -9.12 12.19 -6.40
CA ARG A 45 -9.81 13.42 -6.83
C ARG A 45 -10.46 14.14 -5.65
N LEU A 46 -11.19 13.41 -4.80
CA LEU A 46 -11.79 13.97 -3.58
C LEU A 46 -10.72 14.54 -2.64
N GLN A 47 -9.56 13.90 -2.52
CA GLN A 47 -8.43 14.42 -1.74
C GLN A 47 -7.93 15.77 -2.28
N GLN A 48 -7.82 15.92 -3.60
CA GLN A 48 -7.45 17.20 -4.22
C GLN A 48 -8.54 18.26 -3.99
N GLU A 49 -9.81 17.89 -4.12
CA GLU A 49 -10.95 18.79 -3.86
C GLU A 49 -11.01 19.22 -2.38
N VAL A 50 -10.73 18.32 -1.43
CA VAL A 50 -10.60 18.62 0.01
C VAL A 50 -9.46 19.60 0.26
N ALA A 51 -8.30 19.40 -0.37
CA ALA A 51 -7.16 20.31 -0.26
C ALA A 51 -7.51 21.70 -0.80
N ALA A 52 -8.16 21.77 -1.96
CA ALA A 52 -8.63 23.03 -2.55
C ALA A 52 -9.64 23.75 -1.63
N THR A 53 -10.63 23.03 -1.09
CA THR A 53 -11.60 23.61 -0.15
C THR A 53 -10.93 24.12 1.13
N ARG A 54 -9.90 23.44 1.66
CA ARG A 54 -9.13 23.93 2.82
C ARG A 54 -8.40 25.23 2.52
N LEU A 55 -7.82 25.37 1.32
CA LEU A 55 -7.15 26.61 0.91
C LEU A 55 -8.14 27.77 0.79
N ILE A 56 -9.30 27.53 0.18
CA ILE A 56 -10.37 28.53 0.06
C ILE A 56 -10.88 28.93 1.46
N LEU A 57 -11.12 27.97 2.34
CA LEU A 57 -11.54 28.22 3.71
C LEU A 57 -10.52 29.08 4.46
N ARG A 58 -9.23 28.77 4.29
CA ARG A 58 -8.14 29.55 4.89
C ARG A 58 -8.10 30.97 4.36
N GLN A 59 -8.33 31.16 3.06
CA GLN A 59 -8.43 32.49 2.46
C GLN A 59 -9.62 33.26 3.04
N THR A 60 -10.79 32.62 3.16
CA THR A 60 -11.98 33.24 3.77
C THR A 60 -11.75 33.62 5.23
N GLU A 61 -11.07 32.78 6.03
CA GLU A 61 -10.69 33.09 7.40
C GLU A 61 -9.79 34.34 7.49
N LEU A 62 -8.81 34.47 6.59
CA LEU A 62 -7.94 35.65 6.54
C LEU A 62 -8.73 36.90 6.18
N SER A 63 -9.66 36.81 5.23
CA SER A 63 -10.56 37.92 4.89
C SER A 63 -11.44 38.32 6.07
N ILE A 64 -12.01 37.35 6.80
CA ILE A 64 -12.80 37.60 8.02
C ILE A 64 -11.97 38.38 9.04
N ASN A 65 -10.75 37.91 9.35
CA ASN A 65 -9.89 38.55 10.34
C ASN A 65 -9.52 39.99 9.93
N ASN A 66 -9.22 40.21 8.64
CA ASN A 66 -8.89 41.54 8.12
C ASN A 66 -10.09 42.49 8.18
N THR A 67 -11.30 42.00 7.85
CA THR A 67 -12.54 42.79 7.93
C THR A 67 -12.91 43.10 9.37
N GLU A 68 -12.76 42.14 10.29
CA GLU A 68 -12.97 42.36 11.74
C GLU A 68 -12.01 43.41 12.31
N ALA A 69 -10.72 43.35 11.95
CA ALA A 69 -9.74 44.36 12.33
C ALA A 69 -10.11 45.75 11.78
N SER A 70 -10.51 45.82 10.50
CA SER A 70 -10.94 47.07 9.87
C SER A 70 -12.21 47.65 10.51
N ILE A 71 -13.14 46.80 10.93
CA ILE A 71 -14.35 47.18 11.68
C ILE A 71 -13.94 47.79 13.02
N GLN A 72 -13.09 47.12 13.79
CA GLN A 72 -12.61 47.60 15.08
C GLN A 72 -11.90 48.95 14.99
N GLU A 73 -11.06 49.14 13.98
CA GLU A 73 -10.41 50.44 13.69
C GLU A 73 -11.43 51.52 13.37
N THR A 74 -12.46 51.19 12.58
CA THR A 74 -13.53 52.14 12.21
C THR A 74 -14.39 52.51 13.41
N GLU A 75 -14.76 51.55 14.25
CA GLU A 75 -15.51 51.77 15.49
C GLU A 75 -14.74 52.68 16.46
N THR A 76 -13.42 52.45 16.60
CA THR A 76 -12.55 53.31 17.40
C THR A 76 -12.53 54.73 16.85
N ALA A 77 -12.35 54.89 15.53
CA ALA A 77 -12.35 56.21 14.89
C ALA A 77 -13.71 56.93 15.02
N ILE A 78 -14.83 56.21 14.91
CA ILE A 78 -16.19 56.73 15.14
C ILE A 78 -16.33 57.22 16.58
N SER A 79 -15.84 56.45 17.56
CA SER A 79 -15.86 56.85 18.98
C SER A 79 -15.09 58.14 19.20
N ASP A 80 -13.83 58.19 18.75
CA ASP A 80 -12.95 59.37 18.91
C ASP A 80 -13.55 60.63 18.27
N ARG A 81 -14.14 60.48 17.07
CA ARG A 81 -14.82 61.59 16.39
C ARG A 81 -16.09 62.03 17.09
N THR A 82 -16.88 61.09 17.60
CA THR A 82 -18.09 61.40 18.37
C THR A 82 -17.74 62.24 19.59
N GLU A 83 -16.71 61.86 20.35
CA GLU A 83 -16.24 62.66 21.47
C GLU A 83 -15.74 64.05 21.04
N ARG A 84 -15.02 64.13 19.91
CA ARG A 84 -14.54 65.42 19.39
C ARG A 84 -15.69 66.34 19.00
N ILE A 85 -16.72 65.81 18.35
CA ILE A 85 -17.94 66.54 18.00
C ILE A 85 -18.62 67.08 19.25
N GLU A 86 -18.72 66.28 20.32
CA GLU A 86 -19.30 66.75 21.60
C GLU A 86 -18.46 67.85 22.25
N ARG A 87 -17.13 67.73 22.27
CA ARG A 87 -16.24 68.81 22.75
C ARG A 87 -16.40 70.10 21.95
N MET A 88 -16.54 70.00 20.62
CA MET A 88 -16.76 71.16 19.75
C MET A 88 -18.14 71.79 19.98
N ARG A 89 -19.18 70.98 20.23
CA ARG A 89 -20.52 71.46 20.60
C ARG A 89 -20.51 72.21 21.92
N GLU A 90 -19.78 71.72 22.92
CA GLU A 90 -19.62 72.41 24.21
C GLU A 90 -18.91 73.74 24.03
N THR A 91 -17.77 73.74 23.35
CA THR A 91 -17.00 74.96 23.06
C THR A 91 -17.86 75.99 22.33
N LEU A 92 -18.62 75.56 21.31
CA LEU A 92 -19.52 76.43 20.57
C LEU A 92 -20.61 77.02 21.45
N ARG A 93 -21.17 76.24 22.39
CA ARG A 93 -22.19 76.70 23.33
C ARG A 93 -21.64 77.77 24.26
N GLU A 94 -20.45 77.57 24.80
CA GLU A 94 -19.76 78.53 25.66
C GLU A 94 -19.44 79.82 24.91
N THR A 95 -18.86 79.74 23.72
CA THR A 95 -18.54 80.92 22.89
C THR A 95 -19.80 81.68 22.47
N LEU A 96 -20.90 80.99 22.15
CA LEU A 96 -22.17 81.64 21.82
C LEU A 96 -22.81 82.34 23.04
N ARG A 97 -22.69 81.76 24.24
CA ARG A 97 -23.14 82.39 25.49
C ARG A 97 -22.34 83.66 25.75
N GLU A 98 -21.02 83.60 25.62
CA GLU A 98 -20.13 84.76 25.78
C GLU A 98 -20.43 85.87 24.75
N LEU A 99 -20.68 85.50 23.49
CA LEU A 99 -21.12 86.45 22.45
C LEU A 99 -22.47 87.10 22.78
N TYR A 100 -23.39 86.37 23.41
CA TYR A 100 -24.69 86.89 23.81
C TYR A 100 -24.55 87.87 24.99
N GLU A 101 -23.75 87.52 26.01
CA GLU A 101 -23.50 88.35 27.19
C GLU A 101 -22.77 89.66 26.86
N ARG A 102 -21.90 89.66 25.83
CA ARG A 102 -21.11 90.84 25.41
C ARG A 102 -21.84 91.80 24.45
N ARG A 103 -23.07 91.49 24.00
CA ARG A 103 -23.71 92.19 22.86
C ARG A 103 -24.41 93.52 23.19
N ASP A 104 -24.37 93.98 24.44
CA ASP A 104 -25.26 95.05 24.94
C ASP A 104 -24.61 96.43 25.16
N VAL A 105 -23.52 96.78 24.48
CA VAL A 105 -22.92 98.12 24.59
C VAL A 105 -23.25 98.98 23.35
N SER A 106 -24.16 99.97 23.50
CA SER A 106 -24.45 100.95 22.46
C SER A 106 -23.32 101.98 22.36
N PHE A 107 -23.07 102.52 21.16
CA PHE A 107 -22.17 103.67 20.98
C PHE A 107 -22.61 104.89 21.83
N ILE A 108 -23.91 105.00 22.12
CA ILE A 108 -24.48 106.02 23.01
C ILE A 108 -24.06 105.78 24.47
N ASP A 109 -23.91 104.53 24.90
CA ASP A 109 -23.47 104.16 26.26
C ASP A 109 -21.97 104.45 26.46
N VAL A 110 -21.16 104.32 25.41
CA VAL A 110 -19.72 104.66 25.42
C VAL A 110 -19.50 106.17 25.42
N MET A 111 -20.36 106.95 24.74
CA MET A 111 -20.30 108.41 24.80
C MET A 111 -20.76 109.00 26.13
N LEU A 112 -21.64 108.31 26.86
CA LEU A 112 -22.21 108.75 28.14
C LEU A 112 -21.58 108.07 29.37
N GLY A 113 -20.71 107.06 29.18
CA GLY A 113 -20.09 106.25 30.23
C GLY A 113 -18.59 106.52 30.46
N GLU A 114 -17.97 105.77 31.38
CA GLU A 114 -16.56 105.93 31.77
C GLU A 114 -15.55 105.20 30.85
N GLN A 115 -15.98 104.57 29.76
CA GLN A 115 -15.10 103.82 28.86
C GLN A 115 -14.39 104.72 27.82
N THR A 116 -13.14 104.39 27.49
CA THR A 116 -12.36 105.09 26.46
C THR A 116 -12.66 104.56 25.05
N LEU A 117 -12.52 105.40 24.02
CA LEU A 117 -12.69 105.00 22.60
C LEU A 117 -11.80 103.80 22.22
N SER A 118 -10.59 103.71 22.79
CA SER A 118 -9.69 102.57 22.58
C SER A 118 -10.22 101.26 23.17
N GLN A 119 -10.88 101.30 24.34
CA GLN A 119 -11.54 100.13 24.94
C GLN A 119 -12.72 99.67 24.08
N PHE A 120 -13.52 100.61 23.57
CA PHE A 120 -14.62 100.29 22.65
C PHE A 120 -14.15 99.64 21.33
N ILE A 121 -13.08 100.16 20.73
CA ILE A 121 -12.50 99.55 19.51
C ILE A 121 -11.98 98.15 19.81
N ALA A 122 -11.27 97.95 20.93
CA ALA A 122 -10.76 96.64 21.34
C ALA A 122 -11.88 95.61 21.60
N GLU A 123 -12.99 96.02 22.22
CA GLU A 123 -14.17 95.17 22.44
C GLU A 123 -14.86 94.79 21.12
N ARG A 124 -14.93 95.72 20.15
CA ARG A 124 -15.48 95.45 18.82
C ARG A 124 -14.61 94.47 18.03
N ASP A 125 -13.29 94.62 18.08
CA ASP A 125 -12.37 93.71 17.41
C ASP A 125 -12.43 92.31 18.05
N ALA A 126 -12.44 92.22 19.38
CA ALA A 126 -12.64 90.96 20.11
C ALA A 126 -13.98 90.28 19.74
N PHE A 127 -15.05 91.04 19.55
CA PHE A 127 -16.34 90.52 19.10
C PHE A 127 -16.26 89.96 17.67
N ALA A 128 -15.59 90.65 16.75
CA ALA A 128 -15.38 90.17 15.38
C ALA A 128 -14.53 88.88 15.34
N GLU A 129 -13.50 88.78 16.19
CA GLU A 129 -12.69 87.57 16.36
C GLU A 129 -13.53 86.40 16.88
N LEU A 130 -14.35 86.60 17.91
CA LEU A 130 -15.26 85.59 18.44
C LEU A 130 -16.30 85.13 17.40
N GLN A 131 -16.86 86.04 16.61
CA GLN A 131 -17.75 85.70 15.50
C GLN A 131 -17.05 84.83 14.44
N SER A 132 -15.80 85.15 14.10
CA SER A 132 -14.99 84.36 13.17
C SER A 132 -14.69 82.96 13.73
N ALA A 133 -14.32 82.87 15.02
CA ALA A 133 -14.09 81.61 15.70
C ALA A 133 -15.34 80.70 15.71
N VAL A 134 -16.53 81.28 15.94
CA VAL A 134 -17.81 80.57 15.84
C VAL A 134 -18.06 80.04 14.43
N GLN A 135 -17.85 80.86 13.40
CA GLN A 135 -18.03 80.41 12.01
C GLN A 135 -17.05 79.27 11.65
N GLN A 136 -15.79 79.38 12.07
CA GLN A 136 -14.79 78.33 11.86
C GLN A 136 -15.18 77.03 12.59
N LEU A 137 -15.57 77.11 13.86
CA LEU A 137 -15.99 75.97 14.66
C LEU A 137 -17.24 75.28 14.10
N MET A 138 -18.22 76.06 13.64
CA MET A 138 -19.42 75.52 12.95
C MET A 138 -19.06 74.81 11.65
N ASN A 139 -18.14 75.37 10.85
CA ASN A 139 -17.70 74.74 9.61
C ASN A 139 -16.93 73.45 9.87
N GLN A 140 -16.06 73.42 10.88
CA GLN A 140 -15.38 72.20 11.31
C GLN A 140 -16.40 71.16 11.81
N LEU A 141 -17.37 71.57 12.64
CA LEU A 141 -18.40 70.67 13.17
C LEU A 141 -19.20 70.00 12.05
N LYS A 142 -19.59 70.76 11.03
CA LYS A 142 -20.28 70.22 9.84
C LYS A 142 -19.44 69.20 9.09
N ARG A 143 -18.13 69.43 8.94
CA ARG A 143 -17.21 68.48 8.29
C ARG A 143 -17.08 67.19 9.11
N GLU A 144 -16.88 67.30 10.42
CA GLU A 144 -16.78 66.13 11.30
C GLU A 144 -18.08 65.31 11.31
N GLN A 145 -19.24 65.97 11.28
CA GLN A 145 -20.54 65.30 11.18
C GLN A 145 -20.70 64.54 9.85
N ALA A 146 -20.27 65.14 8.74
CA ALA A 146 -20.30 64.49 7.44
C ALA A 146 -19.34 63.28 7.36
N ASP A 147 -18.13 63.42 7.90
CA ASP A 147 -17.15 62.33 8.01
C ASP A 147 -17.68 61.19 8.89
N LEU A 148 -18.30 61.52 10.03
CA LEU A 148 -18.91 60.54 10.93
C LEU A 148 -20.02 59.74 10.23
N GLU A 149 -20.89 60.42 9.47
CA GLU A 149 -21.94 59.75 8.69
C GLU A 149 -21.33 58.83 7.61
N ALA A 150 -20.27 59.26 6.93
CA ALA A 150 -19.56 58.46 5.94
C ALA A 150 -18.92 57.21 6.57
N GLN A 151 -18.26 57.35 7.71
CA GLN A 151 -17.70 56.22 8.46
C GLN A 151 -18.79 55.26 8.95
N GLY A 152 -19.94 55.78 9.40
CA GLY A 152 -21.10 54.96 9.77
C GLY A 152 -21.62 54.10 8.62
N LYS A 153 -21.69 54.66 7.40
CA LYS A 153 -22.04 53.92 6.18
C LYS A 153 -21.00 52.84 5.86
N GLN A 154 -19.72 53.19 5.91
CA GLN A 154 -18.62 52.25 5.66
C GLN A 154 -18.60 51.09 6.69
N LEU A 155 -18.89 51.37 7.96
CA LEU A 155 -19.01 50.36 9.00
C LEU A 155 -20.17 49.40 8.71
N ALA A 156 -21.32 49.92 8.30
CA ALA A 156 -22.48 49.10 7.94
C ALA A 156 -22.19 48.19 6.73
N GLU A 157 -21.54 48.71 5.69
CA GLU A 157 -21.12 47.94 4.51
C GLU A 157 -20.15 46.81 4.89
N ARG A 158 -19.12 47.11 5.70
CA ARG A 158 -18.16 46.11 6.18
C ARG A 158 -18.80 45.05 7.08
N SER A 159 -19.75 45.45 7.92
CA SER A 159 -20.50 44.53 8.78
C SER A 159 -21.34 43.56 7.95
N GLN A 160 -21.95 44.05 6.86
CA GLN A 160 -22.66 43.20 5.90
C GLN A 160 -21.71 42.27 5.14
N GLU A 161 -20.54 42.74 4.72
CA GLU A 161 -19.51 41.91 4.11
C GLU A 161 -19.04 40.79 5.06
N LEU A 162 -18.77 41.12 6.32
CA LEU A 162 -18.37 40.16 7.35
C LEU A 162 -19.42 39.06 7.52
N TYR A 163 -20.70 39.42 7.56
CA TYR A 163 -21.79 38.45 7.64
C TYR A 163 -21.77 37.48 6.45
N ARG A 164 -21.62 38.00 5.22
CA ARG A 164 -21.53 37.17 4.00
C ARG A 164 -20.32 36.24 4.01
N LEU A 165 -19.17 36.73 4.49
CA LEU A 165 -17.96 35.92 4.63
C LEU A 165 -18.15 34.77 5.64
N LYS A 166 -18.79 35.03 6.79
CA LYS A 166 -19.10 34.00 7.80
C LYS A 166 -20.09 32.97 7.29
N GLU A 167 -21.11 33.39 6.53
CA GLU A 167 -22.04 32.47 5.86
C GLU A 167 -21.31 31.57 4.84
N ALA A 168 -20.46 32.16 4.00
CA ALA A 168 -19.65 31.42 3.05
C ALA A 168 -18.70 30.42 3.74
N GLN A 169 -18.08 30.82 4.86
CA GLN A 169 -17.24 29.96 5.68
C GLN A 169 -18.02 28.73 6.20
N GLY A 170 -19.23 28.94 6.72
CA GLY A 170 -20.09 27.85 7.20
C GLY A 170 -20.45 26.85 6.09
N PHE A 171 -20.78 27.35 4.90
CA PHE A 171 -21.04 26.50 3.73
C PHE A 171 -19.79 25.71 3.30
N GLN A 172 -18.63 26.35 3.25
CA GLN A 172 -17.36 25.71 2.93
C GLN A 172 -16.98 24.62 3.94
N GLN A 173 -17.20 24.84 5.24
CA GLN A 173 -16.98 23.83 6.29
C GLN A 173 -17.93 22.63 6.14
N GLY A 174 -19.19 22.87 5.79
CA GLY A 174 -20.16 21.81 5.48
C GLY A 174 -19.71 20.97 4.28
N GLN A 175 -19.31 21.63 3.19
CA GLN A 175 -18.75 20.95 2.01
C GLN A 175 -17.50 20.14 2.34
N LEU A 176 -16.58 20.70 3.12
CA LEU A 176 -15.35 20.05 3.53
C LEU A 176 -15.64 18.75 4.30
N THR A 177 -16.56 18.82 5.27
CA THR A 177 -16.97 17.66 6.08
C THR A 177 -17.61 16.59 5.20
N SER A 178 -18.50 16.97 4.29
CA SER A 178 -19.14 16.02 3.36
C SER A 178 -18.11 15.32 2.48
N ARG A 179 -17.17 16.08 1.90
CA ARG A 179 -16.13 15.53 1.03
C ARG A 179 -15.15 14.62 1.77
N GLN A 180 -14.82 14.95 3.02
CA GLN A 180 -13.99 14.09 3.88
C GLN A 180 -14.69 12.75 4.16
N ARG A 181 -15.98 12.77 4.49
CA ARG A 181 -16.77 11.54 4.70
C ARG A 181 -16.85 10.69 3.44
N GLU A 182 -17.06 11.30 2.28
CA GLU A 182 -17.04 10.58 1.00
C GLU A 182 -15.67 9.99 0.70
N GLN A 183 -14.59 10.75 0.92
CA GLN A 183 -13.22 10.28 0.74
C GLN A 183 -12.94 9.05 1.61
N GLU A 184 -13.29 9.10 2.90
CA GLU A 184 -13.14 7.97 3.83
C GLU A 184 -13.94 6.76 3.36
N ARG A 185 -15.19 6.95 2.91
CA ARG A 185 -16.01 5.87 2.36
C ARG A 185 -15.35 5.20 1.14
N PHE A 186 -14.81 5.98 0.19
CA PHE A 186 -14.13 5.43 -0.98
C PHE A 186 -12.80 4.74 -0.62
N GLN A 187 -12.09 5.23 0.40
CA GLN A 187 -10.90 4.54 0.92
C GLN A 187 -11.25 3.21 1.58
N GLN A 188 -12.35 3.13 2.33
CA GLN A 188 -12.80 1.87 2.94
C GLN A 188 -13.25 0.85 1.89
N LEU A 189 -13.94 1.29 0.83
CA LEU A 189 -14.32 0.42 -0.30
C LEU A 189 -13.10 -0.20 -0.99
N LYS A 190 -12.01 0.58 -1.15
CA LYS A 190 -10.74 0.09 -1.71
C LYS A 190 -10.17 -1.09 -0.93
N THR A 191 -10.29 -1.11 0.40
CA THR A 191 -9.59 -2.09 1.26
C THR A 191 -10.44 -3.31 1.62
N LYS A 192 -11.76 -3.16 1.79
CA LYS A 192 -12.62 -4.23 2.33
C LYS A 192 -13.09 -5.26 1.31
N GLU A 193 -13.44 -4.85 0.08
CA GLU A 193 -14.05 -5.78 -0.87
C GLU A 193 -13.04 -6.68 -1.55
N GLN A 194 -11.85 -6.16 -1.88
CA GLN A 194 -10.76 -6.95 -2.47
C GLN A 194 -10.28 -8.04 -1.49
N SER A 195 -9.98 -7.66 -0.24
CA SER A 195 -9.51 -8.60 0.79
C SER A 195 -10.54 -9.70 1.10
N ARG A 196 -11.84 -9.39 1.05
CA ARG A 196 -12.90 -10.37 1.28
C ARG A 196 -12.94 -11.44 0.18
N TYR A 197 -12.89 -11.05 -1.09
CA TYR A 197 -12.92 -12.02 -2.19
C TYR A 197 -11.62 -12.81 -2.30
N GLU A 198 -10.47 -12.17 -2.03
CA GLU A 198 -9.17 -12.85 -1.93
C GLU A 198 -9.18 -13.93 -0.84
N GLN A 199 -9.75 -13.63 0.33
CA GLN A 199 -9.88 -14.58 1.43
C GLN A 199 -10.85 -15.73 1.11
N GLN A 200 -12.00 -15.43 0.48
CA GLN A 200 -12.96 -16.45 0.04
C GLN A 200 -12.40 -17.36 -1.07
N ALA A 201 -11.60 -16.80 -1.98
CA ALA A 201 -10.90 -17.56 -3.01
C ALA A 201 -9.80 -18.44 -2.41
N ALA A 202 -9.05 -17.94 -1.42
CA ALA A 202 -8.04 -18.71 -0.69
C ALA A 202 -8.67 -19.89 0.06
N GLU A 203 -9.74 -19.65 0.84
CA GLU A 203 -10.47 -20.71 1.55
C GLU A 203 -11.05 -21.76 0.57
N ALA A 204 -11.58 -21.32 -0.57
CA ALA A 204 -12.10 -22.24 -1.59
C ALA A 204 -10.98 -23.06 -2.28
N ARG A 205 -9.78 -22.47 -2.46
CA ARG A 205 -8.59 -23.17 -2.97
C ARG A 205 -8.05 -24.19 -1.96
N ASP A 206 -8.06 -23.86 -0.67
CA ASP A 206 -7.67 -24.78 0.40
C ASP A 206 -8.64 -25.97 0.48
N ALA A 207 -9.95 -25.72 0.43
CA ALA A 207 -10.97 -26.77 0.37
C ALA A 207 -10.86 -27.60 -0.93
N GLN A 208 -10.55 -26.97 -2.06
CA GLN A 208 -10.29 -27.69 -3.31
C GLN A 208 -9.07 -28.62 -3.17
N GLN A 209 -8.01 -28.17 -2.49
CA GLN A 209 -6.82 -28.96 -2.27
C GLN A 209 -7.09 -30.13 -1.32
N GLU A 210 -7.87 -29.94 -0.27
CA GLU A 210 -8.32 -31.00 0.63
C GLU A 210 -9.16 -32.05 -0.11
N ILE A 211 -10.10 -31.63 -0.96
CA ILE A 211 -10.90 -32.57 -1.77
C ILE A 211 -10.05 -33.26 -2.85
N LYS A 212 -9.07 -32.58 -3.45
CA LYS A 212 -8.10 -33.23 -4.36
C LYS A 212 -7.28 -34.28 -3.62
N GLN A 213 -6.84 -33.99 -2.40
CA GLN A 213 -6.15 -34.94 -1.53
C GLN A 213 -7.05 -36.13 -1.19
N ASP A 214 -8.32 -35.91 -0.86
CA ASP A 214 -9.28 -36.97 -0.57
C ASP A 214 -9.62 -37.83 -1.78
N ILE A 215 -9.82 -37.24 -2.96
CA ILE A 215 -10.02 -37.97 -4.23
C ILE A 215 -8.78 -38.81 -4.52
N PHE A 216 -7.59 -38.30 -4.22
CA PHE A 216 -6.34 -39.02 -4.33
C PHE A 216 -6.25 -40.16 -3.28
N THR A 217 -6.72 -39.97 -2.05
CA THR A 217 -6.86 -41.00 -1.00
C THR A 217 -7.77 -42.14 -1.46
N LEU A 218 -8.95 -41.79 -1.95
CA LEU A 218 -10.00 -42.74 -2.33
C LEU A 218 -9.66 -43.50 -3.62
N LYS A 219 -8.90 -42.88 -4.53
CA LYS A 219 -8.29 -43.57 -5.68
C LYS A 219 -7.07 -44.41 -5.30
N GLY A 220 -6.46 -44.14 -4.14
CA GLY A 220 -5.08 -44.51 -3.84
C GLY A 220 -4.90 -45.17 -2.46
N VAL A 221 -5.72 -46.16 -2.12
CA VAL A 221 -5.58 -47.02 -0.92
C VAL A 221 -4.23 -47.79 -0.84
N GLY A 222 -3.20 -47.43 -1.63
CA GLY A 222 -1.89 -48.09 -1.63
C GLY A 222 -0.64 -47.19 -1.58
N LEU A 223 -0.70 -45.85 -1.61
CA LEU A 223 0.49 -45.05 -2.01
C LEU A 223 0.69 -43.69 -1.30
N GLN A 224 0.08 -43.44 -0.16
CA GLN A 224 -0.28 -42.06 0.22
C GLN A 224 0.62 -41.25 1.18
N ILE A 225 1.84 -41.67 1.51
CA ILE A 225 2.73 -40.84 2.36
C ILE A 225 3.78 -40.06 1.54
N ALA A 226 4.19 -40.55 0.36
CA ALA A 226 5.35 -40.01 -0.36
C ALA A 226 5.11 -38.71 -1.16
N ALA A 227 3.88 -38.42 -1.60
CA ALA A 227 3.62 -37.34 -2.55
C ALA A 227 3.63 -35.92 -1.93
N ASN A 228 3.16 -35.78 -0.67
CA ASN A 228 3.12 -34.49 0.02
C ASN A 228 4.52 -34.02 0.46
N ASP A 229 5.34 -34.96 0.92
CA ASP A 229 6.73 -34.72 1.29
C ASP A 229 7.56 -34.30 0.08
N ALA A 230 7.33 -34.93 -1.07
CA ALA A 230 8.05 -34.61 -2.30
C ALA A 230 7.79 -33.21 -2.83
N TYR A 231 6.54 -32.75 -2.77
CA TYR A 231 6.18 -31.39 -3.19
C TYR A 231 6.89 -30.34 -2.33
N SER A 232 6.81 -30.51 -1.00
CA SER A 232 7.44 -29.61 -0.04
C SER A 232 8.96 -29.60 -0.20
N ALA A 233 9.55 -30.78 -0.40
CA ALA A 233 10.98 -30.95 -0.66
C ALA A 233 11.44 -30.26 -1.96
N ALA A 234 10.65 -30.35 -3.03
CA ALA A 234 10.97 -29.69 -4.31
C ALA A 234 10.92 -28.17 -4.20
N ARG A 235 9.93 -27.60 -3.47
CA ARG A 235 9.88 -26.15 -3.22
C ARG A 235 11.05 -25.68 -2.36
N TYR A 236 11.41 -26.45 -1.34
CA TYR A 236 12.56 -26.16 -0.49
C TYR A 236 13.87 -26.16 -1.29
N ALA A 237 14.09 -27.19 -2.12
CA ALA A 237 15.25 -27.28 -2.99
C ALA A 237 15.30 -26.14 -4.01
N SER A 238 14.15 -25.80 -4.62
CA SER A 238 14.04 -24.66 -5.54
C SER A 238 14.51 -23.35 -4.91
N ALA A 239 14.08 -23.08 -3.67
CA ALA A 239 14.51 -21.88 -2.95
C ALA A 239 16.03 -21.82 -2.73
N LEU A 240 16.71 -22.97 -2.60
CA LEU A 240 18.14 -23.06 -2.36
C LEU A 240 19.00 -23.08 -3.63
N THR A 241 18.45 -23.51 -4.77
CA THR A 241 19.21 -23.76 -6.01
C THR A 241 18.78 -22.91 -7.19
N GLY A 242 17.60 -22.28 -7.13
CA GLY A 242 17.02 -21.50 -8.23
C GLY A 242 16.43 -22.35 -9.35
N VAL A 243 16.38 -23.68 -9.19
CA VAL A 243 15.79 -24.60 -10.17
C VAL A 243 14.31 -24.79 -9.83
N ARG A 244 13.40 -24.56 -10.78
CA ARG A 244 11.96 -24.57 -10.51
C ARG A 244 11.44 -25.90 -9.94
N PRO A 245 10.44 -25.89 -9.03
CA PRO A 245 9.96 -27.09 -8.34
C PRO A 245 9.46 -28.18 -9.31
N ALA A 246 8.73 -27.79 -10.35
CA ALA A 246 8.22 -28.70 -11.36
C ALA A 246 9.33 -29.48 -12.10
N LEU A 247 10.49 -28.87 -12.37
CA LEU A 247 11.62 -29.57 -12.99
C LEU A 247 12.24 -30.58 -12.02
N LEU A 248 12.40 -30.19 -10.76
CA LEU A 248 12.94 -31.06 -9.71
C LEU A 248 12.06 -32.29 -9.48
N LEU A 249 10.74 -32.09 -9.39
CA LEU A 249 9.76 -33.18 -9.27
C LEU A 249 9.80 -34.10 -10.48
N ALA A 250 9.91 -33.55 -11.69
CA ALA A 250 9.96 -34.34 -12.90
C ALA A 250 11.20 -35.24 -12.99
N VAL A 251 12.37 -34.75 -12.56
CA VAL A 251 13.59 -35.56 -12.50
C VAL A 251 13.38 -36.74 -11.55
N LEU A 252 12.98 -36.50 -10.30
CA LEU A 252 12.79 -37.58 -9.33
C LEU A 252 11.64 -38.53 -9.72
N LYS A 253 10.61 -38.03 -10.39
CA LYS A 253 9.52 -38.85 -10.97
C LYS A 253 10.06 -39.80 -12.03
N VAL A 254 10.93 -39.33 -12.92
CA VAL A 254 11.53 -40.15 -13.98
C VAL A 254 12.55 -41.14 -13.40
N GLU A 255 13.32 -40.73 -12.40
CA GLU A 255 14.36 -41.57 -11.78
C GLU A 255 13.78 -42.74 -10.98
N THR A 256 12.90 -42.46 -10.03
CA THR A 256 12.49 -43.46 -9.01
C THR A 256 10.99 -43.46 -8.73
N ASN A 257 10.20 -42.76 -9.55
CA ASN A 257 8.82 -42.42 -9.20
C ASN A 257 8.75 -41.69 -7.84
N VAL A 258 9.66 -40.73 -7.63
CA VAL A 258 9.73 -39.90 -6.41
C VAL A 258 10.07 -40.72 -5.16
N GLY A 259 11.08 -41.57 -5.27
CA GLY A 259 11.60 -42.38 -4.16
C GLY A 259 10.84 -43.68 -3.91
N GLU A 260 9.75 -43.97 -4.62
CA GLU A 260 9.00 -45.23 -4.47
C GLU A 260 9.74 -46.46 -5.02
N LYS A 261 10.68 -46.24 -5.96
CA LYS A 261 11.44 -47.30 -6.64
C LYS A 261 12.94 -47.02 -6.57
N LEU A 262 13.53 -47.16 -5.38
CA LEU A 262 14.97 -46.90 -5.14
C LEU A 262 15.93 -47.91 -5.78
N GLY A 263 15.41 -48.99 -6.39
CA GLY A 263 16.18 -50.03 -7.04
C GLY A 263 16.17 -51.37 -6.29
N SER A 264 16.59 -52.43 -6.98
CA SER A 264 16.63 -53.81 -6.47
C SER A 264 18.03 -54.42 -6.52
N GLY A 265 19.06 -53.58 -6.75
CA GLY A 265 20.44 -54.00 -6.87
C GLY A 265 21.05 -54.38 -5.53
N ARG A 266 22.17 -55.09 -5.59
CA ARG A 266 22.93 -55.58 -4.43
C ARG A 266 24.39 -55.19 -4.55
N PHE A 267 24.91 -54.62 -3.46
CA PHE A 267 26.33 -54.38 -3.32
C PHE A 267 27.05 -55.71 -2.97
N PRO A 268 28.24 -56.01 -3.53
CA PRO A 268 29.02 -55.19 -4.46
C PRO A 268 28.76 -55.50 -5.96
N ASP A 269 27.91 -56.46 -6.27
CA ASP A 269 27.80 -57.09 -7.60
C ASP A 269 27.23 -56.15 -8.67
N ASP A 270 26.22 -55.36 -8.32
CA ASP A 270 25.58 -54.44 -9.26
C ASP A 270 26.36 -53.12 -9.44
N MET A 271 27.32 -52.83 -8.56
CA MET A 271 28.05 -51.57 -8.53
C MET A 271 29.44 -51.69 -9.19
N HIS A 272 29.76 -50.73 -10.05
CA HIS A 272 31.07 -50.63 -10.69
C HIS A 272 32.20 -50.62 -9.63
N PRO A 273 33.30 -51.39 -9.82
CA PRO A 273 34.40 -51.47 -8.85
C PRO A 273 34.93 -50.11 -8.35
N GLN A 274 35.06 -49.12 -9.24
CA GLN A 274 35.54 -47.78 -8.90
C GLN A 274 34.60 -46.99 -7.97
N SER A 275 33.32 -47.34 -7.89
CA SER A 275 32.34 -46.64 -7.04
C SER A 275 32.21 -47.27 -5.65
N ARG A 276 32.80 -48.45 -5.41
CA ARG A 276 32.60 -49.25 -4.19
C ARG A 276 33.18 -48.57 -2.94
N ASP A 277 34.37 -48.00 -3.05
CA ASP A 277 35.01 -47.34 -1.91
C ASP A 277 34.25 -46.07 -1.48
N ALA A 278 33.77 -45.29 -2.45
CA ALA A 278 32.91 -44.14 -2.20
C ALA A 278 31.61 -44.56 -1.49
N PHE A 279 30.99 -45.65 -1.96
CA PHE A 279 29.77 -46.18 -1.33
C PHE A 279 30.00 -46.63 0.12
N ILE A 280 31.11 -47.32 0.40
CA ILE A 280 31.49 -47.73 1.75
C ILE A 280 31.71 -46.51 2.66
N ARG A 281 32.33 -45.43 2.16
CA ARG A 281 32.50 -44.20 2.94
C ARG A 281 31.18 -43.52 3.25
N ILE A 282 30.29 -43.41 2.26
CA ILE A 282 28.97 -42.78 2.40
C ILE A 282 28.11 -43.55 3.40
N THR A 283 27.97 -44.86 3.22
CA THR A 283 27.18 -45.72 4.13
C THR A 283 27.73 -45.69 5.55
N ARG A 284 29.07 -45.70 5.73
CA ARG A 284 29.70 -45.51 7.04
C ARG A 284 29.37 -44.16 7.68
N ALA A 285 29.41 -43.07 6.91
CA ALA A 285 29.08 -41.74 7.42
C ALA A 285 27.60 -41.61 7.85
N LEU A 286 26.71 -42.38 7.21
CA LEU A 286 25.27 -42.41 7.50
C LEU A 286 24.88 -43.48 8.54
N GLY A 287 25.83 -44.32 8.98
CA GLY A 287 25.54 -45.46 9.86
C GLY A 287 24.73 -46.58 9.20
N LEU A 288 24.77 -46.69 7.87
CA LEU A 288 24.06 -47.70 7.08
C LEU A 288 24.95 -48.92 6.80
N ASP A 289 24.35 -50.10 6.69
CA ASP A 289 25.04 -51.31 6.22
C ASP A 289 25.04 -51.36 4.67
N PRO A 290 26.23 -51.36 4.02
CA PRO A 290 26.35 -51.43 2.57
C PRO A 290 25.65 -52.64 1.94
N ALA A 291 25.49 -53.76 2.65
CA ALA A 291 24.90 -54.98 2.11
C ALA A 291 23.39 -54.87 1.86
N VAL A 292 22.71 -53.95 2.56
CA VAL A 292 21.24 -53.79 2.51
C VAL A 292 20.80 -52.41 2.05
N ALA A 293 21.70 -51.43 2.00
CA ALA A 293 21.40 -50.10 1.48
C ALA A 293 20.95 -50.19 0.00
N PRO A 294 19.78 -49.61 -0.36
CA PRO A 294 19.20 -49.81 -1.68
C PRO A 294 20.06 -49.14 -2.76
N ILE A 295 20.28 -49.84 -3.87
CA ILE A 295 20.96 -49.32 -5.04
C ILE A 295 20.26 -49.75 -6.32
N SER A 296 20.48 -49.02 -7.41
CA SER A 296 20.00 -49.42 -8.73
C SER A 296 20.65 -50.74 -9.17
N ALA A 297 19.84 -51.62 -9.77
CA ALA A 297 20.31 -52.90 -10.28
C ALA A 297 21.08 -52.73 -11.59
N ARG A 298 22.04 -53.61 -11.85
CA ARG A 298 22.74 -53.64 -13.12
C ARG A 298 21.77 -53.97 -14.26
N PRO A 299 21.79 -53.22 -15.37
CA PRO A 299 20.93 -53.51 -16.51
C PRO A 299 21.25 -54.87 -17.11
N ARG A 300 20.21 -55.66 -17.41
CA ARG A 300 20.34 -56.99 -18.05
C ARG A 300 20.36 -56.92 -19.57
N SER A 301 19.84 -55.85 -20.15
CA SER A 301 19.62 -55.70 -21.59
C SER A 301 20.77 -55.01 -22.33
N TYR A 302 21.73 -54.42 -21.61
CA TYR A 302 22.90 -53.77 -22.20
C TYR A 302 24.10 -53.79 -21.26
N GLN A 303 25.29 -53.58 -21.81
CA GLN A 303 26.52 -53.50 -21.03
C GLN A 303 26.53 -52.19 -20.24
N GLY A 304 26.27 -52.28 -18.94
CA GLY A 304 26.29 -51.18 -18.00
C GLY A 304 26.46 -51.67 -16.57
N TRP A 305 26.46 -50.74 -15.63
CA TRP A 305 26.50 -50.98 -14.19
C TRP A 305 25.32 -50.27 -13.52
N GLY A 306 24.88 -50.80 -12.38
CA GLY A 306 23.98 -50.11 -11.47
C GLY A 306 24.78 -49.41 -10.37
N GLY A 307 24.22 -49.35 -9.16
CA GLY A 307 24.87 -48.74 -8.01
C GLY A 307 24.48 -47.30 -7.72
N ALA A 308 23.46 -46.76 -8.39
CA ALA A 308 22.93 -45.44 -8.08
C ALA A 308 22.12 -45.49 -6.77
N MET A 309 22.25 -44.45 -5.95
CA MET A 309 21.67 -44.37 -4.61
C MET A 309 20.49 -43.40 -4.58
N GLY A 310 19.48 -43.74 -3.78
CA GLY A 310 18.45 -42.79 -3.36
C GLY A 310 17.46 -42.32 -4.45
N PRO A 311 16.54 -41.41 -4.10
CA PRO A 311 15.48 -40.94 -5.01
C PRO A 311 16.02 -40.27 -6.28
N GLY A 312 17.14 -39.56 -6.18
CA GLY A 312 17.80 -38.90 -7.30
C GLY A 312 18.70 -39.82 -8.14
N GLN A 313 18.92 -41.08 -7.74
CA GLN A 313 19.80 -42.02 -8.43
C GLN A 313 21.22 -41.47 -8.62
N PHE A 314 21.84 -40.99 -7.53
CA PHE A 314 23.22 -40.52 -7.57
C PHE A 314 24.22 -41.68 -7.51
N MET A 315 25.20 -41.69 -8.42
CA MET A 315 26.36 -42.56 -8.27
C MET A 315 27.20 -42.14 -7.05
N PRO A 316 27.79 -43.08 -6.29
CA PRO A 316 28.55 -42.77 -5.07
C PRO A 316 29.63 -41.70 -5.26
N ALA A 317 30.45 -41.81 -6.30
CA ALA A 317 31.48 -40.82 -6.59
C ALA A 317 30.89 -39.43 -6.89
N THR A 318 29.77 -39.37 -7.63
CA THR A 318 29.07 -38.10 -7.91
C THR A 318 28.56 -37.48 -6.62
N TRP A 319 27.95 -38.27 -5.73
CA TRP A 319 27.45 -37.79 -4.45
C TRP A 319 28.56 -37.14 -3.61
N GLU A 320 29.73 -37.79 -3.52
CA GLU A 320 30.87 -37.22 -2.77
C GLU A 320 31.30 -35.84 -3.29
N THR A 321 31.18 -35.57 -4.60
CA THR A 321 31.53 -34.24 -5.16
C THR A 321 30.54 -33.13 -4.81
N ILE A 322 29.31 -33.47 -4.42
CA ILE A 322 28.23 -32.50 -4.17
C ILE A 322 27.78 -32.44 -2.71
N ALA A 323 28.01 -33.50 -1.92
CA ALA A 323 27.52 -33.64 -0.55
C ALA A 323 27.90 -32.44 0.34
N VAL A 324 29.15 -31.97 0.29
CA VAL A 324 29.57 -30.80 1.09
C VAL A 324 28.74 -29.55 0.75
N ARG A 325 28.48 -29.31 -0.54
CA ARG A 325 27.68 -28.15 -0.99
C ARG A 325 26.20 -28.30 -0.61
N VAL A 326 25.66 -29.51 -0.66
CA VAL A 326 24.30 -29.82 -0.18
C VAL A 326 24.19 -29.53 1.32
N GLY A 327 25.13 -30.02 2.12
CA GLY A 327 25.16 -29.81 3.57
C GLY A 327 25.28 -28.33 3.94
N GLN A 328 26.10 -27.57 3.23
CA GLN A 328 26.20 -26.12 3.41
C GLN A 328 24.89 -25.39 3.11
N LYS A 329 24.20 -25.75 2.02
CA LYS A 329 22.91 -25.12 1.65
C LYS A 329 21.79 -25.44 2.64
N MET A 330 21.80 -26.65 3.20
CA MET A 330 20.76 -27.13 4.12
C MET A 330 21.11 -26.89 5.60
N ASN A 331 22.31 -26.37 5.88
CA ASN A 331 22.89 -26.33 7.23
C ASN A 331 22.88 -27.71 7.93
N LYS A 332 23.20 -28.76 7.18
CA LYS A 332 23.19 -30.16 7.62
C LYS A 332 24.62 -30.74 7.56
N PRO A 333 25.15 -31.29 8.68
CA PRO A 333 26.55 -31.73 8.74
C PRO A 333 26.83 -32.98 7.88
N VAL A 334 25.87 -33.89 7.75
CA VAL A 334 25.99 -35.10 6.91
C VAL A 334 24.73 -35.25 6.05
N PRO A 335 24.81 -34.88 4.76
CA PRO A 335 23.70 -35.12 3.84
C PRO A 335 23.55 -36.60 3.47
N ASP A 336 22.30 -37.03 3.33
CA ASP A 336 21.88 -38.40 3.08
C ASP A 336 21.24 -38.53 1.69
N PRO A 337 21.83 -39.29 0.74
CA PRO A 337 21.24 -39.47 -0.59
C PRO A 337 19.90 -40.21 -0.57
N TYR A 338 19.57 -40.92 0.52
CA TYR A 338 18.32 -41.66 0.68
C TYR A 338 17.20 -40.81 1.28
N GLU A 339 17.53 -39.68 1.90
CA GLU A 339 16.54 -38.73 2.40
C GLU A 339 16.01 -37.88 1.24
N LEU A 340 14.69 -37.70 1.20
CA LEU A 340 13.99 -37.12 0.07
C LEU A 340 14.38 -35.65 -0.14
N VAL A 341 14.39 -34.84 0.91
CA VAL A 341 14.73 -33.41 0.84
C VAL A 341 16.18 -33.21 0.40
N ASP A 342 17.12 -33.93 1.00
CA ASP A 342 18.54 -33.93 0.64
C ASP A 342 18.75 -34.32 -0.84
N SER A 343 18.04 -35.35 -1.30
CA SER A 343 18.08 -35.79 -2.70
C SER A 343 17.54 -34.72 -3.66
N PHE A 344 16.46 -34.02 -3.29
CA PHE A 344 15.94 -32.89 -4.07
C PHE A 344 16.93 -31.73 -4.14
N VAL A 345 17.56 -31.36 -3.01
CA VAL A 345 18.58 -30.30 -2.97
C VAL A 345 19.80 -30.68 -3.80
N ALA A 346 20.28 -31.92 -3.67
CA ALA A 346 21.40 -32.43 -4.47
C ALA A 346 21.10 -32.39 -5.98
N THR A 347 19.88 -32.76 -6.37
CA THR A 347 19.40 -32.69 -7.76
C THR A 347 19.41 -31.23 -8.24
N GLY A 348 18.87 -30.32 -7.44
CA GLY A 348 18.89 -28.89 -7.75
C GLY A 348 20.30 -28.31 -7.90
N VAL A 349 21.26 -28.71 -7.05
CA VAL A 349 22.66 -28.28 -7.16
C VAL A 349 23.26 -28.76 -8.49
N MET A 350 23.08 -30.03 -8.83
CA MET A 350 23.61 -30.60 -10.08
C MET A 350 23.02 -29.97 -11.34
N LEU A 351 21.71 -29.66 -11.33
CA LEU A 351 21.05 -29.00 -12.45
C LEU A 351 21.48 -27.54 -12.57
N ALA A 352 21.57 -26.80 -11.45
CA ALA A 352 22.02 -25.42 -11.43
C ALA A 352 23.45 -25.27 -11.98
N ASP A 353 24.38 -26.15 -11.58
CA ASP A 353 25.76 -26.20 -12.09
C ASP A 353 25.84 -26.38 -13.62
N ARG A 354 24.76 -26.86 -14.25
CA ARG A 354 24.66 -27.13 -15.69
C ARG A 354 23.73 -26.16 -16.43
N GLY A 355 23.35 -25.05 -15.78
CA GLY A 355 22.48 -24.03 -16.38
C GLY A 355 20.98 -24.26 -16.22
N GLY A 356 20.55 -25.30 -15.49
CA GLY A 356 19.15 -25.66 -15.30
C GLY A 356 18.34 -24.70 -14.42
N ALA A 357 18.94 -23.60 -13.95
CA ALA A 357 18.24 -22.51 -13.27
C ALA A 357 17.53 -21.56 -14.24
N THR A 358 17.81 -21.64 -15.55
CA THR A 358 17.09 -20.90 -16.60
C THR A 358 16.32 -21.86 -17.49
N ARG A 359 15.18 -21.40 -18.02
CA ARG A 359 14.29 -22.24 -18.85
C ARG A 359 15.00 -22.80 -20.09
N ASP A 360 15.83 -21.97 -20.73
CA ASP A 360 16.60 -22.35 -21.91
C ASP A 360 17.69 -23.40 -21.60
N GLY A 361 18.21 -23.41 -20.37
CA GLY A 361 19.26 -24.34 -19.95
C GLY A 361 18.73 -25.68 -19.43
N GLU A 362 17.43 -25.82 -19.16
CA GLU A 362 16.88 -27.01 -18.50
C GLU A 362 17.15 -28.29 -19.32
N PHE A 363 16.91 -28.25 -20.63
CA PHE A 363 17.05 -29.42 -21.50
C PHE A 363 18.46 -30.02 -21.46
N GLU A 364 19.48 -29.16 -21.60
CA GLU A 364 20.88 -29.59 -21.54
C GLU A 364 21.23 -30.04 -20.11
N ALA A 365 20.79 -29.31 -19.08
CA ALA A 365 21.07 -29.63 -17.70
C ALA A 365 20.55 -31.02 -17.30
N VAL A 366 19.28 -31.33 -17.61
CA VAL A 366 18.69 -32.64 -17.30
C VAL A 366 19.29 -33.77 -18.16
N SER A 367 19.65 -33.49 -19.41
CA SER A 367 20.28 -34.51 -20.26
C SER A 367 21.69 -34.85 -19.76
N ARG A 368 22.44 -33.83 -19.30
CA ARG A 368 23.75 -34.00 -18.66
C ARG A 368 23.66 -34.61 -17.26
N TYR A 369 22.53 -34.47 -16.56
CA TYR A 369 22.29 -35.14 -15.29
C TYR A 369 22.37 -36.65 -15.45
N LEU A 370 21.68 -37.20 -16.45
CA LEU A 370 21.71 -38.64 -16.75
C LEU A 370 23.05 -39.11 -17.35
N ALA A 371 23.53 -38.42 -18.39
CA ALA A 371 24.55 -38.98 -19.30
C ALA A 371 25.88 -38.20 -19.34
N GLY A 372 26.05 -37.17 -18.51
CA GLY A 372 27.29 -36.40 -18.43
C GLY A 372 27.72 -35.81 -19.79
N PRO A 373 28.99 -35.93 -20.21
CA PRO A 373 29.47 -35.42 -21.49
C PRO A 373 28.77 -36.01 -22.73
N ASN A 374 28.19 -37.21 -22.62
CA ASN A 374 27.56 -37.92 -23.74
C ASN A 374 26.06 -37.58 -23.91
N TRP A 375 25.56 -36.54 -23.24
CA TRP A 375 24.14 -36.20 -23.16
C TRP A 375 23.43 -36.02 -24.50
N MET A 376 24.16 -35.62 -25.56
CA MET A 376 23.59 -35.47 -26.90
C MET A 376 23.04 -36.79 -27.47
N TYR A 377 23.57 -37.94 -27.03
CA TYR A 377 23.07 -39.27 -27.41
C TYR A 377 21.86 -39.72 -26.57
N HIS A 378 21.52 -38.98 -25.51
CA HIS A 378 20.48 -39.31 -24.54
C HIS A 378 19.41 -38.22 -24.41
N ALA A 379 19.22 -37.42 -25.46
CA ALA A 379 18.22 -36.35 -25.56
C ALA A 379 16.78 -36.80 -25.21
N TRP A 380 16.47 -38.09 -25.41
CA TRP A 380 15.17 -38.68 -25.04
C TRP A 380 14.84 -38.50 -23.55
N TYR A 381 15.85 -38.55 -22.67
CA TYR A 381 15.65 -38.39 -21.24
C TYR A 381 15.24 -36.95 -20.92
N GLY A 382 15.95 -35.97 -21.49
CA GLY A 382 15.59 -34.57 -21.33
C GLY A 382 14.18 -34.26 -21.84
N ASN A 383 13.80 -34.80 -23.01
CA ASN A 383 12.44 -34.67 -23.52
C ASN A 383 11.41 -35.25 -22.56
N ARG A 384 11.68 -36.43 -21.98
CA ARG A 384 10.78 -37.07 -21.01
C ARG A 384 10.63 -36.25 -19.73
N VAL A 385 11.73 -35.79 -19.16
CA VAL A 385 11.71 -34.96 -17.94
C VAL A 385 10.98 -33.65 -18.19
N LEU A 386 11.23 -32.97 -19.31
CA LEU A 386 10.54 -31.72 -19.61
C LEU A 386 9.05 -31.91 -19.88
N ALA A 387 8.64 -33.03 -20.50
CA ALA A 387 7.24 -33.36 -20.68
C ALA A 387 6.53 -33.53 -19.33
N VAL A 388 7.12 -34.30 -18.40
CA VAL A 388 6.59 -34.47 -17.04
C VAL A 388 6.59 -33.14 -16.28
N ALA A 389 7.63 -32.32 -16.44
CA ALA A 389 7.70 -31.02 -15.79
C ALA A 389 6.64 -30.05 -16.30
N ALA A 390 6.25 -30.15 -17.57
CA ALA A 390 5.15 -29.36 -18.14
C ALA A 390 3.77 -29.87 -17.69
N GLU A 391 3.63 -31.17 -17.41
CA GLU A 391 2.43 -31.71 -16.75
C GLU A 391 2.29 -31.14 -15.34
N TYR A 392 3.37 -31.14 -14.56
CA TYR A 392 3.35 -30.51 -13.23
C TYR A 392 3.01 -29.02 -13.28
N GLU A 393 3.60 -28.23 -14.18
CA GLU A 393 3.25 -26.81 -14.32
C GLU A 393 1.76 -26.58 -14.61
N LYS A 394 1.14 -27.42 -15.45
CA LYS A 394 -0.31 -27.33 -15.73
C LYS A 394 -1.17 -27.62 -14.51
N GLU A 395 -0.65 -28.40 -13.57
CA GLU A 395 -1.29 -28.72 -12.29
C GLU A 395 -1.06 -27.63 -11.21
N GLY A 396 -0.37 -26.53 -11.56
CA GLY A 396 -0.16 -25.38 -10.67
C GLY A 396 1.14 -25.42 -9.88
N LEU A 397 2.17 -26.09 -10.41
CA LEU A 397 3.50 -26.24 -9.81
C LEU A 397 4.59 -25.35 -10.41
#